data_AF-A0A090XDY9-F1
#
_entry.id   AF-A0A090XDY9-F1
#
_cell.length_a   1.000
_cell.length_b   1.000
_cell.length_c   1.000
_cell.angle_alpha   90.00
_cell.angle_beta   90.00
_cell.angle_gamma   90.00
#
_symmetry.space_group_name_H-M   'P 1'
#
loop_
_entity.id
_entity.type
_entity.pdbx_description
1 polymer ?
#
loop_
_entity_poly.entity_id
_entity_poly.type
_entity_poly.pdbx_seq_one_letter_code
_entity_poly.pdbx_strand_id
1 'polypeptide(L)'
;LFFFSVEAFLVLRSHQDAGKITFAERLGRYPDALELISEKSPKYSLVFHSQKSVFTHQTPCLQILNFEVDRVSWLTKATYAYYNIPSGLTTKGHIYISTKKHNNKFISDDTFVVYLDGSGQERTPWPQLESEIIHNDEYCVFVRSPMLGSQVW
;
A
#
# COMPACT_ATOMS: atom_id res chain seq x y z
N LEU A 1 -7.00 18.72 -0.03
CA LEU A 1 -6.53 17.33 -0.16
C LEU A 1 -6.58 16.55 1.14
N PHE A 2 -5.95 16.99 2.24
CA PHE A 2 -6.07 16.31 3.57
C PHE A 2 -7.52 16.08 4.04
N PHE A 3 -8.43 17.03 3.74
CA PHE A 3 -9.85 16.91 4.09
C PHE A 3 -10.58 15.77 3.34
N PHE A 4 -10.20 15.47 2.09
CA PHE A 4 -10.84 14.41 1.31
C PHE A 4 -10.49 13.02 1.85
N SER A 5 -9.24 12.79 2.26
CA SER A 5 -8.83 11.51 2.87
C SER A 5 -9.47 11.29 4.26
N VAL A 6 -9.73 12.37 5.01
CA VAL A 6 -10.43 12.30 6.31
C VAL A 6 -11.93 12.07 6.14
N GLU A 7 -12.59 12.72 5.18
CA GLU A 7 -13.99 12.43 4.84
C GLU A 7 -14.18 11.00 4.32
N ALA A 8 -13.24 10.52 3.50
CA ALA A 8 -13.19 9.13 3.05
C ALA A 8 -13.10 8.14 4.23
N PHE A 9 -12.25 8.44 5.21
CA PHE A 9 -12.08 7.64 6.42
C PHE A 9 -13.36 7.57 7.27
N LEU A 10 -14.10 8.68 7.38
CA LEU A 10 -15.39 8.71 8.10
C LEU A 10 -16.47 7.89 7.41
N VAL A 11 -16.54 7.93 6.07
CA VAL A 11 -17.52 7.16 5.28
C VAL A 11 -17.26 5.65 5.36
N LEU A 12 -15.99 5.21 5.35
CA LEU A 12 -15.62 3.79 5.32
C LEU A 12 -15.75 3.06 6.67
N ARG A 13 -15.86 3.79 7.78
CA ARG A 13 -16.16 3.21 9.10
C ARG A 13 -17.55 2.58 9.18
N SER A 14 -18.46 2.91 8.26
CA SER A 14 -19.88 2.52 8.34
C SER A 14 -20.19 1.10 7.81
N HIS A 15 -19.49 0.60 6.78
CA HIS A 15 -19.80 -0.72 6.18
C HIS A 15 -18.59 -1.26 5.41
N GLN A 16 -17.98 -2.37 5.86
CA GLN A 16 -16.68 -2.83 5.33
C GLN A 16 -16.71 -3.34 3.88
N ASP A 17 -17.85 -3.79 3.37
CA ASP A 17 -17.90 -4.45 2.06
C ASP A 17 -18.83 -3.74 1.06
N ALA A 18 -19.98 -3.24 1.54
CA ALA A 18 -20.85 -2.34 0.75
C ALA A 18 -20.26 -0.92 0.65
N GLY A 19 -19.41 -0.52 1.59
CA GLY A 19 -18.83 0.81 1.65
C GLY A 19 -17.82 1.07 0.53
N LYS A 20 -17.02 0.08 0.13
CA LYS A 20 -15.99 0.26 -0.91
C LYS A 20 -16.60 0.51 -2.30
N ILE A 21 -17.63 -0.25 -2.67
CA ILE A 21 -18.36 -0.05 -3.93
C ILE A 21 -19.08 1.30 -3.92
N THR A 22 -19.81 1.60 -2.85
CA THR A 22 -20.51 2.90 -2.69
C THR A 22 -19.52 4.08 -2.72
N PHE A 23 -18.31 3.90 -2.19
CA PHE A 23 -17.26 4.90 -2.19
C PHE A 23 -16.68 5.14 -3.59
N ALA A 24 -16.36 4.07 -4.32
CA ALA A 24 -15.89 4.15 -5.70
C ALA A 24 -16.95 4.76 -6.63
N GLU A 25 -18.23 4.39 -6.46
CA GLU A 25 -19.35 4.96 -7.22
C GLU A 25 -19.55 6.45 -6.93
N ARG A 26 -19.45 6.88 -5.67
CA ARG A 26 -19.57 8.29 -5.28
C ARG A 26 -18.44 9.16 -5.83
N LEU A 27 -17.22 8.62 -5.91
CA LEU A 27 -16.07 9.34 -6.44
C LEU A 27 -15.86 9.14 -7.95
N GLY A 28 -16.64 8.25 -8.58
CA GLY A 28 -16.52 7.93 -10.00
C GLY A 28 -15.19 7.28 -10.39
N ARG A 29 -14.42 6.75 -9.42
CA ARG A 29 -13.10 6.16 -9.66
C ARG A 29 -12.94 4.86 -8.85
N TYR A 30 -12.72 3.77 -9.58
CA TYR A 30 -12.48 2.45 -9.01
C TYR A 30 -10.99 2.29 -8.66
N PRO A 31 -10.67 1.58 -7.57
CA PRO A 31 -9.28 1.36 -7.18
C PRO A 31 -8.56 0.50 -8.22
N ASP A 32 -7.36 0.92 -8.59
CA ASP A 32 -6.48 0.20 -9.51
C ASP A 32 -5.06 0.10 -8.94
N ALA A 33 -4.69 -1.10 -8.51
CA ALA A 33 -3.38 -1.39 -7.97
C ALA A 33 -2.27 -1.22 -9.00
N LEU A 34 -2.53 -1.54 -10.25
CA LEU A 34 -1.53 -1.51 -11.31
C LEU A 34 -1.16 -0.08 -11.67
N GLU A 35 -2.10 0.85 -11.59
CA GLU A 35 -1.85 2.29 -11.78
C GLU A 35 -0.81 2.83 -10.78
N LEU A 36 -0.80 2.28 -9.56
CA LEU A 36 0.10 2.71 -8.49
C LEU A 36 1.52 2.16 -8.62
N ILE A 37 1.69 0.98 -9.21
CA ILE A 37 2.98 0.29 -9.33
C ILE A 37 3.55 0.42 -10.76
N SER A 38 4.19 1.55 -11.03
CA SER A 38 4.86 1.83 -12.29
C SER A 38 6.24 2.42 -12.07
N GLU A 39 7.13 2.29 -13.05
CA GLU A 39 8.46 2.92 -13.02
C GLU A 39 8.40 4.46 -12.91
N LYS A 40 7.26 5.06 -13.29
CA LYS A 40 7.02 6.50 -13.23
C LYS A 40 6.25 6.93 -11.98
N SER A 41 5.91 5.99 -11.09
CA SER A 41 5.12 6.29 -9.91
C SER A 41 5.85 7.28 -8.99
N PRO A 42 5.10 8.20 -8.36
CA PRO A 42 5.68 9.16 -7.44
C PRO A 42 6.22 8.46 -6.19
N LYS A 43 6.95 9.23 -5.39
CA LYS A 43 7.34 8.80 -4.04
C LYS A 43 6.14 8.91 -3.12
N TYR A 44 5.81 7.83 -2.43
CA TYR A 44 4.73 7.80 -1.45
C TYR A 44 5.30 7.92 -0.04
N SER A 45 4.59 8.61 0.85
CA SER A 45 5.00 8.76 2.25
C SER A 45 3.85 8.34 3.14
N LEU A 46 4.10 7.46 4.12
CA LEU A 46 3.07 7.08 5.07
C LEU A 46 2.76 8.29 5.98
N VAL A 47 1.60 8.91 5.77
CA VAL A 47 1.18 10.09 6.55
C VAL A 47 0.20 9.74 7.67
N PHE A 48 -0.52 8.62 7.53
CA PHE A 48 -1.46 8.16 8.54
C PHE A 48 -1.57 6.63 8.56
N HIS A 49 -1.71 6.06 9.76
CA HIS A 49 -2.12 4.68 9.95
C HIS A 49 -3.00 4.57 11.21
N SER A 50 -4.02 3.73 11.15
CA SER A 50 -5.01 3.61 12.23
C SER A 50 -4.58 2.71 13.39
N GLN A 51 -3.70 1.73 13.13
CA GLN A 51 -3.22 0.81 14.16
C GLN A 51 -1.88 1.28 14.71
N LYS A 52 -1.77 1.37 16.03
CA LYS A 52 -0.47 1.55 16.70
C LYS A 52 0.27 0.23 16.65
N SER A 53 1.21 0.10 15.72
CA SER A 53 2.07 -1.07 15.62
C SER A 53 3.47 -0.73 16.13
N VAL A 54 4.12 -1.68 16.81
CA VAL A 54 5.55 -1.57 17.18
C VAL A 54 6.40 -1.26 15.95
N PHE A 55 6.02 -1.81 14.79
CA PHE A 55 6.65 -1.56 13.51
C PHE A 55 6.68 -0.06 13.15
N THR A 56 5.56 0.64 13.24
CA THR A 56 5.50 2.09 12.90
C THR A 56 6.32 2.97 13.85
N HIS A 57 6.44 2.57 15.11
CA HIS A 57 7.31 3.28 16.06
C HIS A 57 8.80 3.10 15.72
N GLN A 58 9.16 1.95 15.14
CA GLN A 58 10.54 1.64 14.72
C GLN A 58 10.86 2.15 13.31
N THR A 59 9.85 2.55 12.54
CA THR A 59 9.96 2.99 11.15
C THR A 59 9.33 4.37 10.90
N PRO A 60 9.69 5.41 11.67
CA PRO A 60 9.17 6.75 11.42
C PRO A 60 9.63 7.26 10.05
N CYS A 61 8.83 8.17 9.47
CA CYS A 61 9.07 8.73 8.15
C CYS A 61 9.20 7.64 7.07
N LEU A 62 8.35 6.61 7.14
CA LEU A 62 8.33 5.52 6.15
C LEU A 62 7.89 6.06 4.79
N GLN A 63 8.67 5.75 3.76
CA GLN A 63 8.46 6.20 2.38
C GLN A 63 8.72 5.07 1.40
N ILE A 64 8.00 5.07 0.29
CA ILE A 64 8.32 4.30 -0.90
C ILE A 64 9.02 5.22 -1.90
N LEU A 65 10.23 4.84 -2.30
CA LEU A 65 11.11 5.67 -3.11
C LEU A 65 10.96 5.42 -4.62
N ASN A 66 10.77 4.17 -5.01
CA ASN A 66 10.61 3.77 -6.40
C ASN A 66 9.97 2.38 -6.50
N PHE A 67 9.57 2.06 -7.73
CA PHE A 67 9.10 0.74 -8.13
C PHE A 67 9.89 0.28 -9.36
N GLU A 68 10.44 -0.92 -9.29
CA GLU A 68 11.11 -1.61 -10.39
C GLU A 68 10.22 -2.78 -10.81
N VAL A 69 9.59 -2.68 -11.98
CA VAL A 69 8.60 -3.67 -12.45
C VAL A 69 9.29 -4.74 -13.28
N ASP A 70 9.32 -5.98 -12.79
CA ASP A 70 9.76 -7.14 -13.58
C ASP A 70 8.57 -7.76 -14.31
N ARG A 71 8.58 -7.63 -15.64
CA ARG A 71 7.51 -8.16 -16.52
C ARG A 71 7.63 -9.65 -16.80
N VAL A 72 8.74 -10.29 -16.43
CA VAL A 72 8.94 -11.73 -16.57
C VAL A 72 8.30 -12.47 -15.40
N SER A 73 8.57 -12.03 -14.17
CA SER A 73 7.99 -12.61 -12.96
C SER A 73 6.65 -11.99 -12.54
N TRP A 74 6.26 -10.86 -13.15
CA TRP A 74 5.14 -10.01 -12.70
C TRP A 74 5.26 -9.56 -11.24
N LEU A 75 6.50 -9.50 -10.74
CA LEU A 75 6.81 -8.94 -9.43
C LEU A 75 7.35 -7.51 -9.58
N THR A 76 6.89 -6.63 -8.72
CA THR A 76 7.41 -5.27 -8.62
C THR A 76 8.25 -5.16 -7.37
N LYS A 77 9.52 -4.82 -7.52
CA LYS A 77 10.39 -4.51 -6.39
C LYS A 77 10.16 -3.05 -5.98
N ALA A 78 9.68 -2.84 -4.76
CA ALA A 78 9.52 -1.52 -4.18
C ALA A 78 10.65 -1.23 -3.20
N THR A 79 11.38 -0.13 -3.41
CA THR A 79 12.39 0.32 -2.46
C THR A 79 11.74 1.24 -1.44
N TYR A 80 11.90 0.92 -0.15
CA TYR A 80 11.41 1.77 0.92
C TYR A 80 12.56 2.37 1.74
N ALA A 81 12.26 3.47 2.41
CA ALA A 81 13.17 4.13 3.33
C ALA A 81 12.43 4.59 4.58
N TYR A 82 13.11 4.59 5.72
CA TYR A 82 12.61 5.15 6.96
C TYR A 82 13.75 5.73 7.79
N TYR A 83 13.42 6.59 8.74
CA TYR A 83 14.39 7.13 9.67
C TYR A 83 14.57 6.19 10.86
N ASN A 84 15.78 5.68 11.07
CA ASN A 84 16.04 4.79 12.19
C ASN A 84 16.43 5.61 13.43
N ILE A 85 15.54 5.67 14.42
CA ILE A 85 15.75 6.47 15.63
C ILE A 85 17.02 6.03 16.38
N PRO A 86 17.24 4.73 16.68
CA PRO A 86 18.47 4.27 17.33
C PRO A 86 19.78 4.70 16.65
N SER A 87 19.85 4.64 15.32
CA SER A 87 21.09 4.95 14.59
C SER A 87 21.20 6.40 14.13
N GLY A 88 20.10 7.15 14.12
CA GLY A 88 20.03 8.51 13.58
C GLY A 88 20.19 8.60 12.06
N LEU A 89 20.12 7.47 11.35
CA LEU A 89 20.37 7.37 9.91
C LEU A 89 19.13 6.88 9.15
N THR A 90 19.00 7.29 7.89
CA THR A 90 18.01 6.71 6.99
C THR A 90 18.39 5.28 6.64
N THR A 91 17.51 4.33 6.98
CA THR A 91 17.64 2.93 6.58
C THR A 91 16.81 2.69 5.33
N LYS A 92 17.37 1.95 4.36
CA LYS A 92 16.69 1.55 3.13
C LYS A 92 16.54 0.04 3.09
N GLY A 93 15.43 -0.42 2.54
CA GLY A 93 15.18 -1.82 2.26
C GLY A 93 14.38 -1.98 0.97
N HIS A 94 14.10 -3.22 0.61
CA HIS A 94 13.25 -3.54 -0.52
C HIS A 94 12.25 -4.62 -0.14
N ILE A 95 11.10 -4.57 -0.79
CA ILE A 95 10.05 -5.59 -0.74
C ILE A 95 9.65 -5.93 -2.16
N TYR A 96 9.13 -7.12 -2.36
CA TYR A 96 8.49 -7.49 -3.63
C TYR A 96 6.99 -7.40 -3.47
N ILE A 97 6.32 -6.89 -4.49
CA ILE A 97 4.88 -6.64 -4.51
C ILE A 97 4.33 -7.25 -5.79
N SER A 98 3.22 -7.97 -5.69
CA SER A 98 2.36 -8.29 -6.83
C SER A 98 0.97 -7.74 -6.62
N THR A 99 0.18 -7.68 -7.68
CA THR A 99 -1.23 -7.29 -7.61
C THR A 99 -2.12 -8.51 -7.80
N LYS A 100 -3.27 -8.50 -7.13
CA LYS A 100 -4.32 -9.49 -7.36
C LYS A 100 -5.69 -8.85 -7.21
N LYS A 101 -6.70 -9.51 -7.78
CA LYS A 101 -8.11 -9.19 -7.52
C LYS A 101 -8.56 -9.72 -6.17
N HIS A 102 -9.26 -8.89 -5.42
CA HIS A 102 -10.02 -9.30 -4.25
C HIS A 102 -11.46 -9.66 -4.64
N ASN A 103 -11.85 -10.91 -4.36
CA ASN A 103 -13.24 -11.38 -4.38
C ASN A 103 -14.03 -11.12 -5.69
N ASN A 104 -13.37 -10.96 -6.84
CA ASN A 104 -13.98 -10.66 -8.15
C ASN A 104 -14.96 -9.48 -8.17
N LYS A 105 -14.89 -8.57 -7.18
CA LYS A 105 -15.83 -7.44 -7.08
C LYS A 105 -15.50 -6.31 -8.06
N PHE A 106 -14.23 -6.19 -8.44
CA PHE A 106 -13.74 -5.16 -9.35
C PHE A 106 -13.09 -5.77 -10.59
N ILE A 107 -13.16 -5.02 -11.69
CA ILE A 107 -12.52 -5.41 -12.97
C ILE A 107 -10.99 -5.26 -12.87
N SER A 108 -10.50 -4.28 -12.11
CA SER A 108 -9.08 -4.08 -11.84
C SER A 108 -8.62 -4.82 -10.58
N ASP A 109 -7.32 -5.09 -10.50
CA ASP A 109 -6.69 -5.58 -9.28
C ASP A 109 -6.75 -4.49 -8.21
N ASP A 110 -7.19 -4.84 -7.01
CA ASP A 110 -7.42 -3.92 -5.90
C ASP A 110 -6.67 -4.32 -4.63
N THR A 111 -5.76 -5.30 -4.73
CA THR A 111 -4.97 -5.80 -3.60
C THR A 111 -3.50 -5.93 -3.97
N PHE A 112 -2.65 -5.36 -3.12
CA PHE A 112 -1.22 -5.65 -3.09
C PHE A 112 -0.94 -6.91 -2.27
N VAL A 113 -0.13 -7.80 -2.82
CA VAL A 113 0.46 -8.91 -2.09
C VAL A 113 1.93 -8.57 -1.87
N VAL A 114 2.32 -8.39 -0.61
CA VAL A 114 3.68 -8.07 -0.22
C VAL A 114 4.41 -9.35 0.18
N TYR A 115 5.57 -9.54 -0.43
CA TYR A 115 6.50 -10.59 -0.15
C TYR A 115 7.74 -9.96 0.50
N LEU A 116 8.06 -10.39 1.72
CA LEU A 116 9.33 -9.98 2.34
C LEU A 116 10.43 -10.92 1.83
N ASP A 117 11.62 -10.36 1.60
CA ASP A 117 12.81 -11.15 1.34
C ASP A 117 13.22 -11.86 2.64
N GLY A 118 12.67 -13.05 2.83
CA GLY A 118 13.10 -13.96 3.85
C GLY A 118 14.37 -14.67 3.38
N SER A 119 15.53 -14.18 3.82
CA SER A 119 16.79 -14.91 3.89
C SER A 119 17.70 -14.98 2.65
N GLY A 120 17.78 -13.98 1.76
CA GLY A 120 18.98 -13.79 0.92
C GLY A 120 19.45 -15.01 0.11
N GLN A 121 18.55 -15.92 -0.19
CA GLN A 121 18.82 -17.19 -0.86
C GLN A 121 17.61 -17.45 -1.76
N GLU A 122 17.87 -17.92 -2.98
CA GLU A 122 16.93 -18.19 -4.09
C GLU A 122 15.71 -19.04 -3.71
N ARG A 123 14.84 -18.51 -2.85
CA ARG A 123 13.55 -19.08 -2.51
C ARG A 123 12.48 -18.16 -3.06
N THR A 124 11.45 -18.77 -3.64
CA THR A 124 10.26 -18.07 -4.10
C THR A 124 9.73 -17.21 -2.95
N PRO A 125 9.52 -15.90 -3.16
CA PRO A 125 9.01 -15.03 -2.12
C PRO A 125 7.67 -15.57 -1.61
N TRP A 126 7.50 -15.72 -0.30
CA TRP A 126 6.24 -16.19 0.30
C TRP A 126 5.33 -15.00 0.59
N PRO A 127 4.04 -15.04 0.19
CA PRO A 127 3.12 -13.93 0.41
C PRO A 127 2.93 -13.80 1.91
N GLN A 128 3.29 -12.64 2.45
CA GLN A 128 3.31 -12.45 3.88
C GLN A 128 2.19 -11.53 4.34
N LEU A 129 1.81 -10.57 3.49
CA LEU A 129 0.81 -9.56 3.82
C LEU A 129 0.00 -9.20 2.59
N GLU A 130 -1.31 -9.09 2.78
CA GLU A 130 -2.22 -8.55 1.77
C GLU A 130 -2.68 -7.17 2.20
N SER A 131 -2.60 -6.21 1.28
CA SER A 131 -3.02 -4.84 1.50
C SER A 131 -4.05 -4.44 0.44
N GLU A 132 -5.27 -4.24 0.89
CA GLU A 132 -6.40 -3.87 0.03
C GLU A 132 -6.37 -2.37 -0.25
N ILE A 133 -6.38 -1.99 -1.52
CA ILE A 133 -6.55 -0.60 -1.95
C ILE A 133 -8.03 -0.30 -1.94
N ILE A 134 -8.40 0.68 -1.15
CA ILE A 134 -9.78 1.15 -1.08
C ILE A 134 -10.00 2.28 -2.07
N HIS A 135 -8.98 3.13 -2.25
CA HIS A 135 -9.01 4.25 -3.19
C HIS A 135 -7.60 4.68 -3.60
N ASN A 136 -7.47 5.14 -4.83
CA ASN A 136 -6.29 5.83 -5.31
C ASN A 136 -6.68 7.00 -6.23
N ASP A 137 -5.92 8.08 -6.13
CA ASP A 137 -5.90 9.17 -7.09
C ASP A 137 -4.45 9.48 -7.52
N GLU A 138 -4.21 10.62 -8.17
CA GLU A 138 -2.88 11.02 -8.64
C GLU A 138 -1.89 11.31 -7.49
N TYR A 139 -2.39 11.60 -6.29
CA TYR A 139 -1.59 12.16 -5.19
C TYR A 139 -1.63 11.35 -3.90
N CYS A 140 -2.62 10.50 -3.72
CA CYS A 140 -2.90 9.82 -2.45
C CYS A 140 -3.42 8.40 -2.68
N VAL A 141 -3.03 7.51 -1.77
CA VAL A 141 -3.53 6.14 -1.76
C VAL A 141 -4.11 5.82 -0.40
N PHE A 142 -5.37 5.36 -0.40
CA PHE A 142 -6.01 4.82 0.79
C PHE A 142 -5.99 3.29 0.76
N VAL A 143 -5.27 2.72 1.71
CA VAL A 143 -4.99 1.27 1.77
C VAL A 143 -5.38 0.72 3.12
N ARG A 144 -5.81 -0.54 3.17
CA ARG A 144 -6.03 -1.28 4.40
C ARG A 144 -5.15 -2.52 4.44
N SER A 145 -4.41 -2.70 5.53
CA SER A 145 -3.62 -3.90 5.78
C SER A 145 -3.89 -4.46 7.18
N PRO A 146 -3.62 -5.75 7.42
CA PRO A 146 -3.69 -6.34 8.75
C PRO A 146 -2.76 -5.66 9.76
N MET A 147 -1.55 -5.25 9.34
CA MET A 147 -0.50 -4.74 10.25
C MET A 147 -0.65 -3.27 10.63
N LEU A 148 -1.11 -2.43 9.71
CA LEU A 148 -1.21 -0.98 9.90
C LEU A 148 -2.66 -0.49 9.97
N GLY A 149 -3.62 -1.39 9.72
CA GLY A 149 -5.02 -1.06 9.54
C GLY A 149 -5.21 -0.19 8.31
N SER A 150 -6.10 0.79 8.43
CA SER A 150 -6.30 1.84 7.43
C SER A 150 -5.13 2.80 7.39
N GLN A 151 -4.64 3.09 6.19
CA GLN A 151 -3.43 3.84 5.90
C GLN A 151 -3.66 4.87 4.80
N VAL A 152 -3.03 6.03 4.92
CA VAL A 152 -2.94 7.03 3.85
C VAL A 152 -1.48 7.19 3.48
N TRP A 153 -1.19 7.01 2.19
CA TRP A 153 0.12 7.10 1.56
C TRP A 153 0.16 8.22 0.52
#